data_AF-A0A2M9C4I0-F1
#
_entry.id   AF-A0A2M9C4I0-F1
#
_cell.length_a   1.000
_cell.length_b   1.000
_cell.length_c   1.000
_cell.angle_alpha   90.00
_cell.angle_beta   90.00
_cell.angle_gamma   90.00
#
_symmetry.space_group_name_H-M   'P 1'
#
loop_
_entity.id
_entity.type
_entity.pdbx_description
1 polymer ?
#
loop_
_entity_poly.entity_id
_entity_poly.type
_entity_poly.pdbx_seq_one_letter_code
_entity_poly.pdbx_strand_id
1 'polypeptide(L)'
;MFANLTGWHLIIILAVVLLLFGSTKLPALSRSIGQSMRIFRSETKAMKSDEAHAEQARPDSTSSDASGGDLATPPKEPRPASNS
;
A
#
# COMPACT_ATOMS: atom_id res chain seq x y z
N MET A 1 -6.55 -20.42 32.47
CA MET A 1 -7.74 -21.06 31.86
C MET A 1 -8.45 -20.18 30.82
N PHE A 2 -7.82 -19.10 30.30
CA PHE A 2 -8.47 -18.13 29.38
C PHE A 2 -8.01 -18.24 27.91
N ALA A 3 -7.05 -19.09 27.59
CA ALA A 3 -6.44 -19.17 26.26
C ALA A 3 -7.39 -19.75 25.18
N ASN A 4 -8.46 -20.45 25.58
CA ASN A 4 -9.41 -21.07 24.65
C ASN A 4 -10.58 -20.14 24.25
N LEU A 5 -10.74 -18.97 24.90
CA LEU A 5 -11.88 -18.08 24.62
C LEU A 5 -11.61 -17.11 23.47
N THR A 6 -10.35 -16.80 23.15
CA THR A 6 -10.09 -15.67 22.25
C THR A 6 -9.94 -16.09 20.79
N GLY A 7 -9.27 -17.22 20.50
CA GLY A 7 -8.96 -17.61 19.12
C GLY A 7 -10.18 -17.94 18.27
N TRP A 8 -11.07 -18.80 18.78
CA TRP A 8 -12.22 -19.28 18.01
C TRP A 8 -13.37 -18.25 17.96
N HIS A 9 -13.59 -17.50 19.04
CA HIS A 9 -14.63 -16.47 19.08
C HIS A 9 -14.33 -15.32 18.12
N LEU A 10 -13.06 -14.92 17.96
CA LEU A 10 -12.68 -13.86 17.02
C LEU A 10 -13.00 -14.25 15.57
N ILE A 11 -12.76 -15.53 15.21
CA ILE A 11 -13.13 -16.06 13.89
C ILE A 11 -14.65 -16.03 13.69
N ILE A 12 -15.43 -16.43 14.70
CA ILE A 12 -16.91 -16.40 14.63
C ILE A 12 -17.41 -14.96 14.46
N ILE A 13 -16.87 -14.00 15.22
CA ILE A 13 -17.23 -12.58 15.09
C ILE A 13 -16.86 -12.06 13.70
N LEU A 14 -15.67 -12.39 13.19
CA LEU A 14 -15.26 -12.01 11.84
C LEU A 14 -16.20 -12.60 10.77
N ALA A 15 -16.64 -13.85 10.94
CA ALA A 15 -17.59 -14.49 10.05
C ALA A 15 -18.96 -13.80 10.07
N VAL A 16 -19.47 -13.42 11.25
CA VAL A 16 -20.73 -12.66 11.39
C VAL A 16 -20.60 -11.29 10.72
N VAL A 17 -19.50 -10.56 10.96
CA VAL A 17 -19.25 -9.27 10.31
C VAL A 17 -19.16 -9.42 8.78
N LEU A 18 -18.49 -10.46 8.27
CA LEU A 18 -18.44 -10.76 6.84
C LEU A 18 -19.82 -11.09 6.26
N LEU A 19 -20.71 -11.72 7.03
CA LEU A 19 -22.07 -12.03 6.59
C LEU A 19 -22.95 -10.76 6.55
N LEU A 20 -22.80 -9.85 7.52
CA LEU A 20 -23.55 -8.58 7.56
C LEU A 20 -23.04 -7.56 6.54
N PHE A 21 -21.73 -7.39 6.43
CA PHE A 21 -21.10 -6.39 5.56
C PHE A 21 -20.81 -6.93 4.16
N GLY A 22 -20.74 -8.25 3.99
CA GLY A 22 -20.41 -8.91 2.72
C GLY A 22 -18.93 -8.90 2.38
N SER A 23 -18.56 -9.68 1.37
CA SER A 23 -17.17 -9.86 0.90
C SER A 23 -16.56 -8.63 0.25
N THR A 24 -17.37 -7.65 -0.21
CA THR A 24 -16.88 -6.46 -0.92
C THR A 24 -16.62 -5.27 0.01
N LYS A 25 -17.34 -5.14 1.14
CA LYS A 25 -17.27 -3.94 1.98
C LYS A 25 -16.11 -3.97 2.98
N LEU A 26 -15.79 -5.11 3.57
CA LEU A 26 -14.60 -5.22 4.43
C LEU A 26 -13.28 -4.93 3.70
N PRO A 27 -12.99 -5.49 2.51
CA PRO A 27 -11.74 -5.18 1.80
C PRO A 27 -11.68 -3.76 1.25
N ALA A 28 -12.83 -3.14 0.97
CA ALA A 28 -12.89 -1.73 0.56
C ALA A 28 -12.55 -0.80 1.73
N LEU A 29 -13.13 -1.05 2.91
CA LEU A 29 -12.86 -0.29 4.13
C LEU A 29 -11.42 -0.50 4.62
N SER A 30 -10.92 -1.74 4.59
CA SER A 30 -9.53 -2.02 4.98
C SER A 30 -8.51 -1.37 4.04
N ARG A 31 -8.81 -1.28 2.74
CA ARG A 31 -7.98 -0.54 1.77
C ARG A 31 -7.90 0.95 2.12
N SER A 32 -9.03 1.62 2.40
CA SER A 32 -9.00 3.06 2.71
C SER A 32 -8.30 3.35 4.05
N ILE A 33 -8.60 2.55 5.09
CA ILE A 33 -7.95 2.64 6.41
C ILE A 33 -6.44 2.37 6.27
N GLY A 34 -6.05 1.37 5.47
CA GLY A 34 -4.66 1.03 5.21
C GLY A 34 -3.89 2.15 4.51
N GLN A 35 -4.51 2.88 3.59
CA GLN A 35 -3.91 4.05 2.95
C GLN A 35 -3.69 5.19 3.96
N SER A 36 -4.68 5.51 4.81
CA SER A 36 -4.53 6.53 5.86
C SER A 36 -3.45 6.15 6.89
N MET A 37 -3.41 4.88 7.32
CA MET A 37 -2.38 4.38 8.24
C MET A 37 -0.98 4.41 7.63
N ARG A 38 -0.84 4.19 6.32
CA ARG A 38 0.45 4.26 5.62
C ARG A 38 0.99 5.69 5.63
N ILE A 39 0.15 6.67 5.35
CA ILE A 39 0.53 8.09 5.35
C ILE A 39 0.97 8.50 6.76
N PHE A 40 0.16 8.21 7.77
CA PHE A 40 0.49 8.50 9.17
C PHE A 40 1.78 7.79 9.63
N ARG A 41 1.96 6.51 9.27
CA ARG A 41 3.21 5.78 9.58
C ARG A 41 4.42 6.35 8.85
N SER A 42 4.29 6.80 7.61
CA SER A 42 5.41 7.40 6.86
C SER A 42 5.85 8.71 7.49
N GLU A 43 4.91 9.58 7.87
CA GLU A 43 5.22 10.83 8.57
C GLU A 43 5.83 10.56 9.96
N THR A 44 5.24 9.66 10.72
CA THR A 44 5.76 9.28 12.05
C THR A 44 7.15 8.62 11.95
N LYS A 45 7.37 7.79 10.92
CA LYS A 45 8.66 7.16 10.67
C LYS A 45 9.70 8.19 10.23
N ALA A 46 9.34 9.17 9.41
CA ALA A 46 10.25 10.26 9.05
C ALA A 46 10.72 11.03 10.28
N MET A 47 9.81 11.34 11.22
CA MET A 47 10.18 11.96 12.50
C MET A 47 11.09 11.06 13.36
N LYS A 48 10.79 9.76 13.43
CA LYS A 48 11.60 8.80 14.19
C LYS A 48 12.96 8.51 13.54
N SER A 49 13.01 8.58 12.21
CA SER A 49 14.21 8.39 11.41
C SER A 49 15.07 9.65 11.40
N ASP A 50 14.53 10.85 11.52
CA ASP A 50 15.31 12.09 11.63
C ASP A 50 16.18 12.09 12.91
N GLU A 51 15.68 11.51 14.02
CA GLU A 51 16.50 11.23 15.22
C GLU A 51 17.60 10.17 15.02
N ALA A 52 17.47 9.30 14.00
CA ALA A 52 18.39 8.17 13.75
C ALA A 52 19.25 8.34 12.48
N HIS A 53 18.95 9.31 11.61
CA HIS A 53 19.53 9.49 10.27
C HIS A 53 20.62 10.58 10.21
N ALA A 54 20.99 11.17 11.35
CA ALA A 54 22.24 11.95 11.42
C ALA A 54 23.50 11.12 11.09
N GLU A 55 23.41 9.78 11.02
CA GLU A 55 24.55 8.88 10.79
C GLU A 55 24.51 8.09 9.46
N GLN A 56 23.47 8.16 8.62
CA GLN A 56 23.34 7.18 7.51
C GLN A 56 22.66 7.67 6.23
N ALA A 57 23.17 8.77 5.66
CA ALA A 57 22.88 9.12 4.29
C ALA A 57 23.58 8.15 3.30
N ARG A 58 22.84 7.14 2.80
CA ARG A 58 23.11 6.50 1.50
C ARG A 58 21.80 6.26 0.75
N PRO A 59 21.71 6.60 -0.55
CA PRO A 59 20.50 6.45 -1.33
C PRO A 59 20.49 5.06 -1.98
N ASP A 60 19.67 4.15 -1.48
CA ASP A 60 19.32 2.93 -2.21
C ASP A 60 17.85 3.00 -2.63
N SER A 61 17.66 3.69 -3.75
CA SER A 61 16.50 3.56 -4.61
C SER A 61 16.45 2.14 -5.16
N THR A 62 15.68 1.26 -4.52
CA THR A 62 15.14 0.08 -5.19
C THR A 62 13.66 -0.02 -4.84
N SER A 63 12.89 0.84 -5.52
CA SER A 63 11.49 0.55 -5.75
C SER A 63 11.47 -0.55 -6.81
N SER A 64 11.25 -1.79 -6.38
CA SER A 64 10.71 -2.84 -7.24
C SER A 64 9.35 -2.37 -7.73
N ASP A 65 9.36 -1.67 -8.86
CA ASP A 65 8.21 -1.57 -9.75
C ASP A 65 8.02 -2.97 -10.34
N ALA A 66 7.00 -3.66 -9.83
CA ALA A 66 6.61 -4.96 -10.32
C ALA A 66 6.01 -4.79 -11.72
N SER A 67 6.88 -4.96 -12.70
CA SER A 67 6.59 -5.36 -14.08
C SER A 67 5.34 -6.26 -14.15
N GLY A 68 4.34 -5.77 -14.88
CA GLY A 68 3.06 -6.44 -15.08
C GLY A 68 2.32 -5.92 -16.32
N GLY A 69 3.00 -5.92 -17.47
CA GLY A 69 2.39 -5.97 -18.79
C GLY A 69 1.96 -4.64 -19.42
N ASP A 70 2.77 -4.12 -20.34
CA ASP A 70 2.34 -4.07 -21.75
C ASP A 70 3.57 -3.90 -22.64
N LEU A 71 3.86 -4.94 -23.41
CA LEU A 71 4.95 -5.01 -24.37
C LEU A 71 4.34 -4.83 -25.76
N ALA A 72 4.21 -3.59 -26.23
CA ALA A 72 4.12 -3.22 -27.65
C ALA A 72 4.21 -1.67 -27.73
N THR A 73 5.13 -0.97 -28.40
CA THR A 73 6.26 -1.22 -29.30
C THR A 73 6.97 0.17 -29.43
N PRO A 74 8.31 0.32 -29.43
CA PRO A 74 8.95 1.64 -29.45
C PRO A 74 9.11 2.31 -30.85
N PRO A 75 9.24 3.68 -30.87
CA PRO A 75 9.48 4.70 -31.92
C PRO A 75 9.61 4.52 -33.43
N LYS A 76 8.93 5.47 -34.11
CA LYS A 76 9.44 6.32 -35.22
C LYS A 76 8.83 7.74 -35.08
N GLU A 77 9.52 8.71 -34.47
CA GLU A 77 10.47 9.67 -35.08
C GLU A 77 9.77 10.96 -35.62
N PRO A 78 10.34 12.17 -35.44
CA PRO A 78 9.64 13.44 -35.36
C PRO A 78 9.49 14.11 -36.72
N ARG A 79 8.70 15.18 -36.79
CA ARG A 79 9.04 16.35 -37.61
C ARG A 79 8.26 17.59 -37.16
N PRO A 80 8.96 18.69 -36.83
CA PRO A 80 8.35 20.01 -36.69
C PRO A 80 8.29 20.67 -38.07
N ALA A 81 7.10 21.15 -38.46
CA ALA A 81 6.86 22.11 -39.55
C ALA A 81 5.34 22.30 -39.63
N SER A 82 4.76 23.45 -39.92
CA SER A 82 5.25 24.80 -40.12
C SER A 82 3.96 25.61 -40.27
N ASN A 83 3.88 26.75 -39.61
CA ASN A 83 2.80 27.72 -39.77
C ASN A 83 2.77 28.22 -41.23
N SER A 84 1.61 28.22 -41.87
CA SER A 84 1.24 29.09 -43.00
C SER A 84 -0.28 29.09 -43.14
#